data_AF-A0A2T2V2V6-F1
#
_entry.id   AF-A0A2T2V2V6-F1
#
_cell.length_a   1.000
_cell.length_b   1.000
_cell.length_c   1.000
_cell.angle_alpha   90.00
_cell.angle_beta   90.00
_cell.angle_gamma   90.00
#
_symmetry.space_group_name_H-M   'P 1'
#
loop_
_entity.id
_entity.type
_entity.pdbx_description
1 polymer ?
#
loop_
_entity_poly.entity_id
_entity_poly.type
_entity_poly.pdbx_seq_one_letter_code
_entity_poly.pdbx_strand_id
1 'polypeptide(L)'
;MESTDPSDSLVTPSLRAFLHEIIDYAGLFPPADLSLSRAIQNYAEYRQEQEDWLLSRFVLPVRRLPDLTAHRHLFKEGTPYEFSVLGTGGATPDRFLGAFERDLEVIDTFDEDHTGRAQADVMEVPLPEALVGGSQAALESFLESLTRKVVAVGTAKLDLFLELPMRSDAVEGLPAVCAAVAGHNSQQAVPARTRIGLKVRCGGGTPSDVPAVDDVAALIVACRDAGIPFKATAGLHHPVRHYDDGLDTEMHGFLNIFAAGVLAAEHDLDEADVQTILFEESADNFRFRKESLAWRDLTISLDGLQHARETLVRSFGSCSFEEPIDHLRDLELL
;
A
#
# COMPACT_ATOMS: atom_id res chain seq x y z
N MET A 1 -22.89 20.79 30.82
CA MET A 1 -21.69 20.12 30.27
C MET A 1 -21.78 18.69 30.73
N GLU A 2 -22.49 17.87 29.96
CA GLU A 2 -22.40 16.42 30.12
C GLU A 2 -20.95 16.02 29.83
N SER A 3 -20.33 15.35 30.80
CA SER A 3 -19.05 14.70 30.60
C SER A 3 -19.29 13.51 29.67
N THR A 4 -18.81 13.61 28.44
CA THR A 4 -18.69 12.46 27.53
C THR A 4 -17.86 11.39 28.22
N ASP A 5 -18.46 10.23 28.45
CA ASP A 5 -17.77 9.05 28.96
C ASP A 5 -16.62 8.72 27.97
N PRO A 6 -15.39 8.42 28.40
CA PRO A 6 -14.32 7.95 27.49
C PRO A 6 -14.68 6.69 26.70
N SER A 7 -15.84 6.05 26.95
CA SER A 7 -16.43 5.00 26.10
C SER A 7 -17.11 5.50 24.82
N ASP A 8 -17.33 6.81 24.65
CA ASP A 8 -18.06 7.41 23.50
C ASP A 8 -17.15 7.82 22.32
N SER A 9 -15.89 7.37 22.29
CA SER A 9 -15.09 7.49 21.07
C SER A 9 -15.70 6.60 19.98
N LEU A 10 -16.33 7.20 18.95
CA LEU A 10 -16.81 6.50 17.74
C LEU A 10 -15.70 5.60 17.16
N VAL A 11 -14.45 6.06 17.24
CA VAL A 11 -13.28 5.28 16.83
C VAL A 11 -12.96 4.21 17.87
N THR A 12 -13.38 2.97 17.60
CA THR A 12 -12.99 1.80 18.40
C THR A 12 -11.51 1.44 18.20
N PRO A 13 -10.86 0.76 19.16
CA PRO A 13 -9.48 0.28 19.00
C PRO A 13 -9.27 -0.61 17.76
N SER A 14 -10.22 -1.48 17.40
CA SER A 14 -10.10 -2.29 16.18
C SER A 14 -10.20 -1.45 14.91
N LEU A 15 -11.08 -0.44 14.85
CA LEU A 15 -11.11 0.48 13.71
C LEU A 15 -9.79 1.26 13.61
N ARG A 16 -9.28 1.75 14.75
CA ARG A 16 -7.99 2.43 14.80
C ARG A 16 -6.86 1.54 14.29
N ALA A 17 -6.78 0.29 14.76
CA ALA A 17 -5.76 -0.65 14.29
C ALA A 17 -5.92 -1.00 12.80
N PHE A 18 -7.16 -1.12 12.31
CA PHE A 18 -7.45 -1.42 10.92
C PHE A 18 -7.04 -0.28 9.98
N LEU A 19 -7.34 0.97 10.33
CA LEU A 19 -7.09 2.13 9.48
C LEU A 19 -5.75 2.85 9.76
N HIS A 20 -4.99 2.42 10.76
CA HIS A 20 -3.70 3.03 11.09
C HIS A 20 -2.76 3.01 9.87
N GLU A 21 -2.23 4.19 9.52
CA GLU A 21 -1.31 4.42 8.39
C GLU A 21 -1.78 3.72 7.09
N ILE A 22 -3.08 3.75 6.82
CA ILE A 22 -3.66 3.04 5.68
C ILE A 22 -3.51 3.82 4.36
N ILE A 23 -3.43 5.17 4.40
CA ILE A 23 -3.46 6.03 3.20
C ILE A 23 -2.05 6.52 2.85
N ASP A 24 -1.52 6.07 1.72
CA ASP A 24 -0.40 6.75 1.07
C ASP A 24 -0.93 7.91 0.22
N TYR A 25 -0.61 9.14 0.62
CA TYR A 25 -1.14 10.33 -0.03
C TYR A 25 -0.42 10.63 -1.34
N ALA A 26 -1.15 10.53 -2.43
CA ALA A 26 -0.69 10.60 -3.81
C ALA A 26 -1.31 11.80 -4.56
N GLY A 27 -1.42 12.97 -3.91
CA GLY A 27 -2.10 14.15 -4.46
C GLY A 27 -1.50 14.72 -5.76
N LEU A 28 -0.30 14.29 -6.14
CA LEU A 28 0.34 14.63 -7.42
C LEU A 28 -0.30 13.97 -8.64
N PHE A 29 -1.10 12.93 -8.43
CA PHE A 29 -1.61 12.10 -9.51
C PHE A 29 -3.10 12.39 -9.75
N PRO A 30 -3.60 12.15 -10.98
CA PRO A 30 -5.02 12.30 -11.28
C PRO A 30 -5.91 11.45 -10.35
N PRO A 31 -7.14 11.89 -10.07
CA PRO A 31 -7.77 13.14 -10.55
C PRO A 31 -7.30 14.43 -9.85
N ALA A 32 -6.62 14.36 -8.69
CA ALA A 32 -6.22 15.57 -7.96
C ALA A 32 -5.21 16.44 -8.73
N ASP A 33 -4.22 15.81 -9.39
CA ASP A 33 -3.23 16.43 -10.28
C ASP A 33 -2.60 17.72 -9.70
N LEU A 34 -2.34 17.72 -8.40
CA LEU A 34 -1.84 18.90 -7.70
C LEU A 34 -0.38 19.16 -8.06
N SER A 35 0.01 20.44 -8.04
CA SER A 35 1.43 20.80 -8.05
C SER A 35 2.15 20.22 -6.83
N LEU A 36 3.45 19.92 -6.95
CA LEU A 36 4.27 19.44 -5.82
C LEU A 36 4.20 20.37 -4.61
N SER A 37 4.24 21.68 -4.84
CA SER A 37 4.17 22.66 -3.76
C SER A 37 2.83 22.61 -3.02
N ARG A 38 1.71 22.43 -3.71
CA ARG A 38 0.40 22.28 -3.05
C ARG A 38 0.26 20.92 -2.37
N ALA A 39 0.64 19.84 -3.04
CA ALA A 39 0.55 18.49 -2.50
C ALA A 39 1.38 18.34 -1.21
N ILE A 40 2.63 18.83 -1.17
CA ILE A 40 3.47 18.71 0.04
C ILE A 40 2.97 19.62 1.18
N GLN A 41 2.34 20.75 0.87
CA GLN A 41 1.68 21.59 1.87
C GLN A 41 0.48 20.87 2.48
N ASN A 42 -0.40 20.30 1.66
CA ASN A 42 -1.51 19.49 2.14
C ASN A 42 -1.01 18.34 3.04
N TYR A 43 0.04 17.63 2.62
CA TYR A 43 0.62 16.56 3.44
C TYR A 43 1.12 17.06 4.81
N ALA A 44 1.73 18.24 4.86
CA ALA A 44 2.14 18.86 6.12
C ALA A 44 0.94 19.29 6.99
N GLU A 45 -0.15 19.76 6.36
CA GLU A 45 -1.41 20.13 7.02
C GLU A 45 -2.11 18.89 7.61
N TYR A 46 -2.30 17.83 6.83
CA TYR A 46 -2.95 16.57 7.24
C TYR A 46 -2.23 15.89 8.43
N ARG A 47 -0.91 16.03 8.53
CA ARG A 47 -0.11 15.54 9.67
C ARG A 47 -0.39 16.28 10.99
N GLN A 48 -1.17 17.35 10.96
CA GLN A 48 -1.57 18.13 12.14
C GLN A 48 -3.08 18.02 12.41
N GLU A 49 -3.80 17.24 11.60
CA GLU A 49 -5.24 17.03 11.74
C GLU A 49 -5.54 15.91 12.75
N GLN A 50 -6.82 15.77 13.14
CA GLN A 50 -7.25 14.77 14.11
C GLN A 50 -7.15 13.34 13.55
N GLU A 51 -7.27 13.20 12.23
CA GLU A 51 -7.21 11.95 11.48
C GLU A 51 -5.81 11.60 10.95
N ASP A 52 -4.75 12.30 11.41
CA ASP A 52 -3.36 12.07 11.00
C ASP A 52 -2.91 10.61 11.10
N TRP A 53 -3.48 9.86 12.04
CA TRP A 53 -3.22 8.43 12.25
C TRP A 53 -3.65 7.52 11.08
N LEU A 54 -4.47 7.99 10.13
CA LEU A 54 -4.75 7.27 8.87
C LEU A 54 -3.68 7.50 7.81
N LEU A 55 -2.92 8.61 7.93
CA LEU A 55 -1.95 9.04 6.94
C LEU A 55 -0.65 8.24 7.07
N SER A 56 -0.19 7.69 5.95
CA SER A 56 1.08 6.97 5.84
C SER A 56 2.10 7.86 5.12
N ARG A 57 2.53 7.50 3.90
CA ARG A 57 3.61 8.19 3.18
C ARG A 57 3.09 9.16 2.15
N PHE A 58 3.91 10.15 1.80
CA PHE A 58 3.69 10.97 0.62
C PHE A 58 4.23 10.26 -0.63
N VAL A 59 3.41 10.10 -1.66
CA VAL A 59 3.77 9.41 -2.90
C VAL A 59 4.25 10.39 -3.96
N LEU A 60 5.43 10.16 -4.52
CA LEU A 60 5.98 10.96 -5.62
C LEU A 60 6.94 10.18 -6.51
N PRO A 61 7.15 10.58 -7.78
CA PRO A 61 8.21 9.98 -8.59
C PRO A 61 9.59 10.24 -7.97
N VAL A 62 10.46 9.23 -7.93
CA VAL A 62 11.81 9.34 -7.32
C VAL A 62 12.61 10.53 -7.86
N ARG A 63 12.50 10.80 -9.16
CA ARG A 63 13.13 11.96 -9.83
C ARG A 63 12.68 13.34 -9.31
N ARG A 64 11.61 13.40 -8.51
CA ARG A 64 11.08 14.63 -7.89
C ARG A 64 11.57 14.83 -6.46
N LEU A 65 12.27 13.85 -5.85
CA LEU A 65 12.87 14.03 -4.52
C LEU A 65 13.76 15.29 -4.43
N PRO A 66 14.65 15.59 -5.40
CA PRO A 66 15.48 16.79 -5.32
C PRO A 66 14.69 18.10 -5.23
N ASP A 67 13.48 18.15 -5.81
CA ASP A 67 12.62 19.33 -5.79
C ASP A 67 12.08 19.64 -4.39
N LEU A 68 12.04 18.66 -3.48
CA LEU A 68 11.63 18.85 -2.08
C LEU A 68 12.62 19.73 -1.29
N THR A 69 13.83 19.96 -1.79
CA THR A 69 14.81 20.87 -1.18
C THR A 69 14.24 22.29 -1.01
N ALA A 70 13.39 22.74 -1.95
CA ALA A 70 12.70 24.04 -1.85
C ALA A 70 11.67 24.07 -0.70
N HIS A 71 11.21 22.91 -0.27
CA HIS A 71 10.19 22.69 0.75
C HIS A 71 10.76 22.22 2.10
N ARG A 72 12.09 22.17 2.26
CA ARG A 72 12.79 21.76 3.51
C ARG A 72 12.34 22.49 4.79
N HIS A 73 11.68 23.64 4.64
CA HIS A 73 11.14 24.39 5.77
C HIS A 73 9.97 23.68 6.45
N LEU A 74 9.28 22.76 5.76
CA LEU A 74 8.22 21.91 6.30
C LEU A 74 8.74 20.78 7.20
N PHE A 75 9.98 20.32 6.98
CA PHE A 75 10.56 19.14 7.66
C PHE A 75 11.21 19.47 9.01
N LYS A 76 10.80 20.54 9.70
CA LYS A 76 11.52 21.05 10.87
C LYS A 76 11.07 20.49 12.21
N GLU A 77 9.81 20.07 12.32
CA GLU A 77 9.17 19.72 13.59
C GLU A 77 8.35 18.44 13.46
N GLY A 78 8.28 17.66 14.56
CA GLY A 78 7.52 16.41 14.62
C GLY A 78 8.31 15.16 14.24
N THR A 79 7.57 14.10 13.92
CA THR A 79 8.12 12.85 13.37
C THR A 79 8.74 13.10 11.99
N PRO A 80 9.70 12.28 11.53
CA PRO A 80 10.25 12.43 10.18
C PRO A 80 9.17 12.37 9.08
N TYR A 81 9.42 13.02 7.95
CA TYR A 81 8.62 12.90 6.74
C TYR A 81 8.99 11.64 5.99
N GLU A 82 8.03 10.73 5.84
CA GLU A 82 8.24 9.48 5.12
C GLU A 82 7.64 9.56 3.71
N PHE A 83 8.36 9.02 2.75
CA PHE A 83 8.02 9.07 1.33
C PHE A 83 7.98 7.67 0.71
N SER A 84 6.96 7.42 -0.10
CA SER A 84 6.88 6.28 -1.00
C SER A 84 7.21 6.75 -2.41
N VAL A 85 8.35 6.36 -2.95
CA VAL A 85 8.79 6.84 -4.26
C VAL A 85 8.38 5.91 -5.39
N LEU A 86 7.87 6.48 -6.48
CA LEU A 86 7.66 5.71 -7.71
C LEU A 86 8.99 5.60 -8.46
N GLY A 87 9.52 4.37 -8.53
CA GLY A 87 10.74 4.04 -9.25
C GLY A 87 10.56 4.20 -10.77
N THR A 88 11.66 4.46 -11.47
CA THR A 88 11.67 4.67 -12.93
C THR A 88 11.28 3.38 -13.68
N GLY A 89 11.65 2.22 -13.15
CA GLY A 89 11.33 0.90 -13.71
C GLY A 89 12.07 0.57 -15.00
N GLY A 90 11.57 -0.44 -15.73
CA GLY A 90 12.12 -0.85 -17.03
C GLY A 90 11.53 -2.17 -17.51
N ALA A 91 11.22 -2.27 -18.81
CA ALA A 91 10.55 -3.44 -19.39
C ALA A 91 11.39 -4.74 -19.38
N THR A 92 12.72 -4.63 -19.22
CA THR A 92 13.63 -5.78 -19.11
C THR A 92 14.45 -5.67 -17.83
N PRO A 93 14.94 -6.80 -17.27
CA PRO A 93 15.78 -6.79 -16.07
C PRO A 93 16.96 -5.82 -16.16
N ASP A 94 17.70 -5.80 -17.27
CA ASP A 94 18.87 -4.91 -17.42
C ASP A 94 18.49 -3.43 -17.43
N ARG A 95 17.39 -3.07 -18.12
CA ARG A 95 16.91 -1.67 -18.15
C ARG A 95 16.41 -1.24 -16.79
N PHE A 96 15.67 -2.13 -16.11
CA PHE A 96 15.22 -1.92 -14.75
C PHE A 96 16.41 -1.69 -13.82
N LEU A 97 17.37 -2.60 -13.77
CA LEU A 97 18.51 -2.54 -12.84
C LEU A 97 19.37 -1.30 -13.08
N GLY A 98 19.55 -0.89 -14.34
CA GLY A 98 20.25 0.34 -14.68
C GLY A 98 19.50 1.60 -14.23
N ALA A 99 18.16 1.61 -14.29
CA ALA A 99 17.35 2.71 -13.77
C ALA A 99 17.31 2.72 -12.25
N PHE A 100 17.14 1.55 -11.64
CA PHE A 100 17.11 1.34 -10.20
C PHE A 100 18.38 1.84 -9.52
N GLU A 101 19.57 1.59 -10.09
CA GLU A 101 20.82 2.13 -9.55
C GLU A 101 20.82 3.66 -9.48
N ARG A 102 20.36 4.35 -10.53
CA ARG A 102 20.23 5.82 -10.52
C ARG A 102 19.17 6.31 -9.55
N ASP A 103 18.07 5.59 -9.44
CA ASP A 103 16.99 5.91 -8.49
C ASP A 103 17.50 5.79 -7.04
N LEU A 104 18.32 4.78 -6.74
CA LEU A 104 18.96 4.62 -5.43
C LEU A 104 19.93 5.75 -5.10
N GLU A 105 20.73 6.22 -6.07
CA GLU A 105 21.62 7.38 -5.87
C GLU A 105 20.84 8.66 -5.51
N VAL A 106 19.66 8.86 -6.13
CA VAL A 106 18.77 9.99 -5.82
C VAL A 106 18.19 9.88 -4.42
N ILE A 107 17.78 8.67 -4.00
CA ILE A 107 17.27 8.41 -2.65
C ILE A 107 18.36 8.64 -1.60
N ASP A 108 19.54 8.07 -1.80
CA ASP A 108 20.66 8.18 -0.87
C ASP A 108 21.06 9.65 -0.64
N THR A 109 21.17 10.42 -1.73
CA THR A 109 21.43 11.88 -1.66
C THR A 109 20.34 12.62 -0.88
N PHE A 110 19.06 12.29 -1.12
CA PHE A 110 17.94 12.94 -0.45
C PHE A 110 17.92 12.63 1.06
N ASP A 111 18.14 11.38 1.44
CA ASP A 111 18.16 10.92 2.83
C ASP A 111 19.35 11.55 3.58
N GLU A 112 20.53 11.63 2.96
CA GLU A 112 21.69 12.32 3.53
C GLU A 112 21.39 13.82 3.79
N ASP A 113 20.86 14.52 2.79
CA ASP A 113 20.52 15.95 2.86
C ASP A 113 19.45 16.27 3.92
N HIS A 114 18.61 15.29 4.27
CA HIS A 114 17.49 15.45 5.19
C HIS A 114 17.56 14.53 6.42
N THR A 115 18.77 14.09 6.80
CA THR A 115 19.01 13.16 7.91
C THR A 115 18.17 13.49 9.15
N GLY A 116 17.34 12.53 9.57
CA GLY A 116 16.49 12.61 10.76
C GLY A 116 15.25 13.50 10.61
N ARG A 117 14.99 14.05 9.42
CA ARG A 117 13.85 14.93 9.14
C ARG A 117 12.95 14.42 8.02
N ALA A 118 13.53 13.80 7.00
CA ALA A 118 12.82 13.17 5.91
C ALA A 118 13.58 11.94 5.43
N GLN A 119 12.85 10.94 4.92
CA GLN A 119 13.42 9.73 4.34
C GLN A 119 12.49 9.13 3.27
N ALA A 120 13.06 8.55 2.23
CA ALA A 120 12.33 7.70 1.29
C ALA A 120 12.59 6.23 1.62
N ASP A 121 11.66 5.61 2.34
CA ASP A 121 11.82 4.26 2.89
C ASP A 121 10.98 3.18 2.18
N VAL A 122 10.15 3.59 1.22
CA VAL A 122 9.41 2.70 0.32
C VAL A 122 9.67 3.12 -1.13
N MET A 123 9.91 2.15 -2.01
CA MET A 123 9.82 2.35 -3.45
C MET A 123 8.78 1.40 -4.07
N GLU A 124 7.92 1.98 -4.89
CA GLU A 124 6.94 1.25 -5.70
C GLU A 124 7.40 1.27 -7.16
N VAL A 125 7.43 0.12 -7.81
CA VAL A 125 7.93 0.04 -9.18
C VAL A 125 7.29 -1.12 -9.94
N PRO A 126 6.86 -0.95 -11.20
CA PRO A 126 6.35 -2.06 -12.00
C PRO A 126 7.37 -3.20 -12.12
N LEU A 127 6.90 -4.43 -11.96
CA LEU A 127 7.68 -5.61 -12.33
C LEU A 127 8.08 -5.49 -13.82
N PRO A 128 9.33 -5.78 -14.21
CA PRO A 128 9.71 -5.80 -15.61
C PRO A 128 8.76 -6.68 -16.43
N GLU A 129 8.22 -6.13 -17.51
CA GLU A 129 7.29 -6.84 -18.41
C GLU A 129 7.82 -8.21 -18.85
N ALA A 130 9.13 -8.31 -19.10
CA ALA A 130 9.79 -9.57 -19.49
C ALA A 130 9.82 -10.66 -18.38
N LEU A 131 9.45 -10.32 -17.14
CA LEU A 131 9.36 -11.24 -16.00
C LEU A 131 7.91 -11.57 -15.62
N VAL A 132 6.92 -10.87 -16.19
CA VAL A 132 5.50 -11.18 -15.98
C VAL A 132 5.19 -12.54 -16.58
N GLY A 133 4.55 -13.43 -15.82
CA GLY A 133 4.35 -14.84 -16.22
C GLY A 133 5.65 -15.64 -16.37
N GLY A 134 6.78 -15.09 -15.93
CA GLY A 134 8.10 -15.72 -16.02
C GLY A 134 8.30 -16.85 -15.01
N SER A 135 9.39 -17.60 -15.18
CA SER A 135 9.74 -18.66 -14.23
C SER A 135 10.26 -18.11 -12.90
N GLN A 136 10.02 -18.86 -11.82
CA GLN A 136 10.54 -18.53 -10.49
C GLN A 136 12.06 -18.29 -10.51
N ALA A 137 12.85 -19.10 -11.22
CA ALA A 137 14.30 -18.95 -11.29
C ALA A 137 14.75 -17.62 -11.94
N ALA A 138 14.00 -17.11 -12.93
CA ALA A 138 14.29 -15.82 -13.54
C ALA A 138 14.01 -14.67 -12.57
N LEU A 139 12.92 -14.78 -11.80
CA LEU A 139 12.56 -13.83 -10.75
C LEU A 139 13.60 -13.83 -9.62
N GLU A 140 14.02 -14.99 -9.13
CA GLU A 140 15.07 -15.13 -8.10
C GLU A 140 16.39 -14.46 -8.51
N SER A 141 16.85 -14.72 -9.74
CA SER A 141 18.07 -14.10 -10.29
C SER A 141 17.96 -12.57 -10.40
N PHE A 142 16.77 -12.08 -10.77
CA PHE A 142 16.48 -10.65 -10.80
C PHE A 142 16.51 -10.03 -9.40
N LEU A 143 15.86 -10.66 -8.42
CA LEU A 143 15.84 -10.19 -7.03
C LEU A 143 17.24 -10.20 -6.40
N GLU A 144 18.07 -11.22 -6.66
CA GLU A 144 19.47 -11.24 -6.21
C GLU A 144 20.25 -10.05 -6.79
N SER A 145 20.05 -9.76 -8.08
CA SER A 145 20.69 -8.62 -8.74
C SER A 145 20.22 -7.28 -8.17
N LEU A 146 18.94 -7.19 -7.81
CA LEU A 146 18.37 -6.05 -7.13
C LEU A 146 19.04 -5.84 -5.77
N THR A 147 19.13 -6.88 -4.93
CA THR A 147 19.78 -6.81 -3.61
C THR A 147 21.23 -6.33 -3.74
N ARG A 148 21.96 -6.83 -4.73
CA ARG A 148 23.35 -6.38 -4.98
C ARG A 148 23.43 -4.88 -5.26
N LYS A 149 22.45 -4.30 -5.97
CA LYS A 149 22.41 -2.85 -6.24
C LYS A 149 22.14 -2.04 -4.98
N VAL A 150 21.18 -2.45 -4.14
CA VAL A 150 20.91 -1.81 -2.85
C VAL A 150 22.16 -1.82 -1.96
N VAL A 151 22.83 -2.98 -1.86
CA VAL A 151 24.06 -3.11 -1.05
C VAL A 151 25.20 -2.26 -1.60
N ALA A 152 25.34 -2.18 -2.93
CA ALA A 152 26.43 -1.42 -3.56
C ALA A 152 26.30 0.09 -3.37
N VAL A 153 25.08 0.63 -3.42
CA VAL A 153 24.83 2.07 -3.17
C VAL A 153 24.94 2.38 -1.68
N GLY A 154 24.53 1.45 -0.81
CA GLY A 154 24.65 1.62 0.64
C GLY A 154 23.37 2.12 1.32
N THR A 155 22.24 2.16 0.59
CA THR A 155 20.93 2.58 1.10
C THR A 155 20.57 1.83 2.40
N ALA A 156 20.27 2.59 3.45
CA ALA A 156 20.16 2.05 4.81
C ALA A 156 18.91 1.18 5.01
N LYS A 157 17.76 1.64 4.52
CA LYS A 157 16.49 0.92 4.54
C LYS A 157 15.63 1.36 3.35
N LEU A 158 15.14 0.39 2.58
CA LEU A 158 14.21 0.64 1.48
C LEU A 158 13.38 -0.62 1.22
N ASP A 159 12.09 -0.58 1.55
CA ASP A 159 11.15 -1.63 1.20
C ASP A 159 10.65 -1.42 -0.24
N LEU A 160 10.46 -2.51 -0.98
CA LEU A 160 10.11 -2.46 -2.39
C LEU A 160 8.77 -3.14 -2.64
N PHE A 161 7.88 -2.46 -3.36
CA PHE A 161 6.63 -3.05 -3.81
C PHE A 161 6.60 -3.15 -5.33
N LEU A 162 6.60 -4.38 -5.83
CA LEU A 162 6.56 -4.66 -7.26
C LEU A 162 5.11 -4.60 -7.75
N GLU A 163 4.80 -3.64 -8.62
CA GLU A 163 3.46 -3.51 -9.22
C GLU A 163 3.25 -4.59 -10.28
N LEU A 164 2.22 -5.42 -10.09
CA LEU A 164 1.84 -6.47 -11.03
C LEU A 164 0.70 -5.98 -11.94
N PRO A 165 0.80 -6.16 -13.26
CA PRO A 165 -0.33 -5.90 -14.16
C PRO A 165 -1.36 -7.01 -13.97
N MET A 166 -2.49 -6.75 -13.32
CA MET A 166 -3.55 -7.74 -12.99
C MET A 166 -4.30 -8.25 -14.23
N ARG A 167 -3.59 -8.90 -15.13
CA ARG A 167 -4.08 -9.57 -16.34
C ARG A 167 -3.70 -11.05 -16.23
N SER A 168 -4.31 -11.90 -17.05
CA SER A 168 -4.30 -13.36 -16.83
C SER A 168 -2.91 -14.00 -16.68
N ASP A 169 -1.92 -13.62 -17.51
CA ASP A 169 -0.55 -14.19 -17.42
C ASP A 169 0.19 -13.81 -16.12
N ALA A 170 -0.10 -12.63 -15.56
CA ALA A 170 0.49 -12.19 -14.30
C ALA A 170 -0.16 -12.89 -13.11
N VAL A 171 -1.49 -13.08 -13.16
CA VAL A 171 -2.25 -13.79 -12.12
C VAL A 171 -1.86 -15.27 -12.08
N GLU A 172 -1.75 -15.93 -13.24
CA GLU A 172 -1.22 -17.30 -13.35
C GLU A 172 0.22 -17.41 -12.81
N GLY A 173 1.00 -16.33 -12.91
CA GLY A 173 2.37 -16.22 -12.42
C GLY A 173 2.52 -15.92 -10.92
N LEU A 174 1.43 -15.65 -10.18
CA LEU A 174 1.48 -15.27 -8.77
C LEU A 174 2.27 -16.26 -7.90
N PRO A 175 2.10 -17.59 -8.01
CA PRO A 175 2.86 -18.54 -7.20
C PRO A 175 4.38 -18.40 -7.38
N ALA A 176 4.84 -18.19 -8.62
CA ALA A 176 6.26 -18.05 -8.92
C ALA A 176 6.85 -16.74 -8.37
N VAL A 177 6.12 -15.63 -8.53
CA VAL A 177 6.52 -14.32 -7.97
C VAL A 177 6.54 -14.37 -6.46
N CYS A 178 5.49 -14.90 -5.83
CA CYS A 178 5.38 -14.98 -4.39
C CYS A 178 6.46 -15.86 -3.78
N ALA A 179 6.76 -17.02 -4.38
CA ALA A 179 7.84 -17.89 -3.95
C ALA A 179 9.22 -17.22 -4.05
N ALA A 180 9.50 -16.52 -5.15
CA ALA A 180 10.76 -15.79 -5.32
C ALA A 180 10.92 -14.66 -4.28
N VAL A 181 9.85 -13.90 -4.03
CA VAL A 181 9.82 -12.82 -3.03
C VAL A 181 9.97 -13.36 -1.61
N ALA A 182 9.25 -14.43 -1.26
CA ALA A 182 9.38 -15.09 0.04
C ALA A 182 10.81 -15.62 0.25
N GLY A 183 11.40 -16.25 -0.78
CA GLY A 183 12.79 -16.68 -0.80
C GLY A 183 13.76 -15.54 -0.51
N HIS A 184 13.63 -14.42 -1.25
CA HIS A 184 14.43 -13.21 -1.02
C HIS A 184 14.28 -12.68 0.41
N ASN A 185 13.05 -12.52 0.90
CA ASN A 185 12.76 -11.93 2.20
C ASN A 185 13.29 -12.79 3.36
N SER A 186 13.21 -14.12 3.24
CA SER A 186 13.71 -15.06 4.26
C SER A 186 15.23 -15.05 4.41
N GLN A 187 15.96 -14.58 3.40
CA GLN A 187 17.42 -14.49 3.39
C GLN A 187 17.94 -13.15 3.91
N GLN A 188 17.06 -12.18 4.19
CA GLN A 188 17.48 -10.88 4.70
C GLN A 188 17.95 -10.98 6.16
N ALA A 189 18.93 -10.15 6.52
CA ALA A 189 19.32 -9.98 7.92
C ALA A 189 18.13 -9.49 8.76
N VAL A 190 18.19 -9.69 10.08
CA VAL A 190 17.20 -9.15 11.01
C VAL A 190 17.84 -8.01 11.81
N PRO A 191 17.34 -6.75 11.73
CA PRO A 191 16.21 -6.30 10.90
C PRO A 191 16.56 -6.23 9.40
N ALA A 192 15.57 -6.48 8.54
CA ALA A 192 15.75 -6.46 7.10
C ALA A 192 16.03 -5.03 6.60
N ARG A 193 17.01 -4.89 5.70
CA ARG A 193 17.28 -3.63 5.00
C ARG A 193 16.28 -3.38 3.87
N THR A 194 15.81 -4.45 3.24
CA THR A 194 14.85 -4.41 2.14
C THR A 194 13.90 -5.57 2.30
N ARG A 195 12.62 -5.29 2.57
CA ARG A 195 11.54 -6.26 2.38
C ARG A 195 10.88 -6.01 1.04
N ILE A 196 10.60 -7.07 0.31
CA ILE A 196 9.88 -6.99 -0.97
C ILE A 196 8.43 -7.44 -0.75
N GLY A 197 7.50 -6.67 -1.32
CA GLY A 197 6.08 -6.97 -1.36
C GLY A 197 5.51 -6.77 -2.76
N LEU A 198 4.21 -7.02 -2.90
CA LEU A 198 3.48 -6.83 -4.14
C LEU A 198 2.60 -5.59 -4.08
N LYS A 199 2.45 -4.92 -5.21
CA LYS A 199 1.52 -3.81 -5.36
C LYS A 199 0.48 -4.16 -6.41
N VAL A 200 -0.77 -3.90 -6.08
CA VAL A 200 -1.91 -4.04 -6.98
C VAL A 200 -2.52 -2.69 -7.28
N ARG A 201 -2.86 -2.45 -8.55
CA ARG A 201 -3.68 -1.32 -8.98
C ARG A 201 -5.14 -1.74 -8.96
N CYS A 202 -5.99 -0.96 -8.33
CA CYS A 202 -7.42 -1.24 -8.16
C CYS A 202 -8.33 -0.30 -8.96
N GLY A 203 -7.77 0.62 -9.74
CA GLY A 203 -8.51 1.51 -10.63
C GLY A 203 -7.60 2.39 -11.49
N GLY A 204 -8.23 3.19 -12.36
CA GLY A 204 -7.56 4.02 -13.34
C GLY A 204 -8.54 4.81 -14.19
N GLY A 205 -8.15 5.12 -15.43
CA GLY A 205 -8.95 5.96 -16.33
C GLY A 205 -9.96 5.17 -17.18
N THR A 206 -9.92 3.84 -17.13
CA THR A 206 -10.78 2.95 -17.92
C THR A 206 -11.34 1.81 -17.05
N PRO A 207 -12.50 1.23 -17.40
CA PRO A 207 -13.05 0.07 -16.68
C PRO A 207 -12.04 -1.08 -16.50
N SER A 208 -11.19 -1.32 -17.50
CA SER A 208 -10.17 -2.37 -17.49
C SER A 208 -9.01 -2.12 -16.51
N ASP A 209 -8.92 -0.91 -15.93
CA ASP A 209 -7.95 -0.62 -14.87
C ASP A 209 -8.42 -1.14 -13.50
N VAL A 210 -9.68 -1.56 -13.39
CA VAL A 210 -10.24 -2.20 -12.19
C VAL A 210 -10.09 -3.72 -12.33
N PRO A 211 -9.25 -4.38 -11.52
CA PRO A 211 -9.05 -5.82 -11.61
C PRO A 211 -10.31 -6.58 -11.21
N ALA A 212 -10.51 -7.77 -11.78
CA ALA A 212 -11.62 -8.62 -11.37
C ALA A 212 -11.47 -9.06 -9.89
N VAL A 213 -12.60 -9.34 -9.25
CA VAL A 213 -12.63 -9.82 -7.86
C VAL A 213 -11.82 -11.11 -7.70
N ASP A 214 -11.93 -12.02 -8.67
CA ASP A 214 -11.20 -13.29 -8.67
C ASP A 214 -9.68 -13.07 -8.70
N ASP A 215 -9.19 -12.12 -9.51
CA ASP A 215 -7.77 -11.81 -9.61
C ASP A 215 -7.24 -11.17 -8.32
N VAL A 216 -8.02 -10.28 -7.69
CA VAL A 216 -7.67 -9.68 -6.39
C VAL A 216 -7.65 -10.74 -5.30
N ALA A 217 -8.61 -11.67 -5.30
CA ALA A 217 -8.65 -12.78 -4.35
C ALA A 217 -7.43 -13.70 -4.48
N ALA A 218 -7.06 -14.05 -5.72
CA ALA A 218 -5.87 -14.84 -6.01
C ALA A 218 -4.60 -14.17 -5.49
N LEU A 219 -4.46 -12.84 -5.66
CA LEU A 219 -3.33 -12.08 -5.13
C LEU A 219 -3.29 -12.09 -3.60
N ILE A 220 -4.43 -11.85 -2.94
CA ILE A 220 -4.51 -11.85 -1.47
C ILE A 220 -4.10 -13.22 -0.92
N VAL A 221 -4.66 -14.30 -1.46
CA VAL A 221 -4.35 -15.68 -1.06
C VAL A 221 -2.88 -16.01 -1.31
N ALA A 222 -2.34 -15.70 -2.50
CA ALA A 222 -0.95 -15.96 -2.82
C ALA A 222 0.03 -15.20 -1.91
N CYS A 223 -0.27 -13.94 -1.58
CA CYS A 223 0.53 -13.16 -0.64
C CYS A 223 0.47 -13.74 0.78
N ARG A 224 -0.72 -14.12 1.25
CA ARG A 224 -0.94 -14.74 2.57
C ARG A 224 -0.18 -16.06 2.69
N ASP A 225 -0.31 -16.94 1.70
CA ASP A 225 0.36 -18.25 1.66
C ASP A 225 1.89 -18.11 1.68
N ALA A 226 2.42 -17.11 0.98
CA ALA A 226 3.84 -16.84 0.91
C ALA A 226 4.39 -16.00 2.09
N GLY A 227 3.52 -15.43 2.93
CA GLY A 227 3.91 -14.55 4.03
C GLY A 227 4.57 -13.24 3.57
N ILE A 228 4.19 -12.73 2.39
CA ILE A 228 4.76 -11.50 1.80
C ILE A 228 3.75 -10.36 1.88
N PRO A 229 4.19 -9.13 2.14
CA PRO A 229 3.28 -8.01 2.23
C PRO A 229 2.75 -7.62 0.85
N PHE A 230 1.54 -7.07 0.80
CA PHE A 230 1.01 -6.36 -0.35
C PHE A 230 0.43 -5.00 0.02
N LYS A 231 0.31 -4.16 -0.99
CA LYS A 231 -0.36 -2.86 -0.91
C LYS A 231 -1.18 -2.61 -2.16
N ALA A 232 -2.14 -1.70 -2.07
CA ALA A 232 -2.98 -1.33 -3.20
C ALA A 232 -2.69 0.11 -3.68
N THR A 233 -3.26 0.50 -4.82
CA THR A 233 -3.20 1.88 -5.30
C THR A 233 -4.35 2.14 -6.26
N ALA A 234 -4.77 3.41 -6.33
CA ALA A 234 -5.78 3.93 -7.25
C ALA A 234 -7.17 3.28 -7.11
N GLY A 235 -8.23 4.09 -7.28
CA GLY A 235 -9.61 3.58 -7.30
C GLY A 235 -10.19 3.15 -5.95
N LEU A 236 -9.48 3.41 -4.83
CA LEU A 236 -9.90 3.00 -3.48
C LEU A 236 -10.35 4.20 -2.62
N HIS A 237 -11.22 5.04 -3.19
CA HIS A 237 -11.73 6.24 -2.53
C HIS A 237 -12.91 5.93 -1.59
N HIS A 238 -13.69 4.90 -1.91
CA HIS A 238 -14.88 4.52 -1.15
C HIS A 238 -14.58 3.33 -0.21
N PRO A 239 -15.22 3.29 0.98
CA PRO A 239 -15.01 2.22 1.96
C PRO A 239 -15.48 0.86 1.45
N VAL A 240 -16.61 0.82 0.76
CA VAL A 240 -17.28 -0.42 0.35
C VAL A 240 -17.41 -0.48 -1.17
N ARG A 241 -17.47 -1.70 -1.72
CA ARG A 241 -17.73 -1.96 -3.15
C ARG A 241 -18.98 -1.21 -3.59
N HIS A 242 -18.89 -0.58 -4.77
CA HIS A 242 -19.97 0.21 -5.35
C HIS A 242 -19.78 0.29 -6.86
N TYR A 243 -20.86 0.56 -7.57
CA TYR A 243 -20.82 0.90 -8.98
C TYR A 243 -20.48 2.38 -9.15
N ASP A 244 -19.49 2.69 -9.99
CA ASP A 244 -19.12 4.05 -10.35
C ASP A 244 -19.71 4.41 -11.73
N ASP A 245 -20.66 5.35 -11.74
CA ASP A 245 -21.34 5.82 -12.96
C ASP A 245 -20.37 6.51 -13.93
N GLY A 246 -19.27 7.09 -13.44
CA GLY A 246 -18.30 7.83 -14.24
C GLY A 246 -17.39 6.91 -15.07
N LEU A 247 -16.97 5.81 -14.49
CA LEU A 247 -16.11 4.78 -15.07
C LEU A 247 -16.93 3.65 -15.71
N ASP A 248 -18.22 3.54 -15.42
CA ASP A 248 -19.12 2.47 -15.91
C ASP A 248 -18.60 1.08 -15.51
N THR A 249 -18.27 0.91 -14.22
CA THR A 249 -17.77 -0.35 -13.67
C THR A 249 -17.96 -0.46 -12.16
N GLU A 250 -17.94 -1.69 -11.65
CA GLU A 250 -17.92 -1.96 -10.22
C GLU A 250 -16.53 -1.73 -9.63
N MET A 251 -16.41 -0.81 -8.69
CA MET A 251 -15.18 -0.44 -8.00
C MET A 251 -15.02 -1.22 -6.69
N HIS A 252 -13.77 -1.55 -6.34
CA HIS A 252 -13.47 -2.14 -5.03
C HIS A 252 -13.55 -1.09 -3.90
N GLY A 253 -13.98 -1.52 -2.72
CA GLY A 253 -13.88 -0.71 -1.50
C GLY A 253 -12.58 -0.99 -0.73
N PHE A 254 -12.01 0.01 -0.07
CA PHE A 254 -10.81 -0.22 0.74
C PHE A 254 -11.10 -1.07 2.00
N LEU A 255 -12.30 -1.01 2.59
CA LEU A 255 -12.67 -1.94 3.67
C LEU A 255 -12.74 -3.37 3.14
N ASN A 256 -13.27 -3.59 1.93
CA ASN A 256 -13.33 -4.91 1.31
C ASN A 256 -11.93 -5.54 1.19
N ILE A 257 -10.99 -4.84 0.52
CA ILE A 257 -9.64 -5.39 0.27
C ILE A 257 -8.91 -5.67 1.58
N PHE A 258 -8.98 -4.74 2.53
CA PHE A 258 -8.21 -4.86 3.77
C PHE A 258 -8.84 -5.86 4.73
N ALA A 259 -10.17 -5.91 4.84
CA ALA A 259 -10.86 -6.93 5.62
C ALA A 259 -10.63 -8.33 5.03
N ALA A 260 -10.68 -8.46 3.70
CA ALA A 260 -10.38 -9.70 3.01
C ALA A 260 -8.97 -10.19 3.33
N GLY A 261 -7.96 -9.32 3.27
CA GLY A 261 -6.58 -9.69 3.57
C GLY A 261 -6.34 -10.07 5.04
N VAL A 262 -6.90 -9.32 6.00
CA VAL A 262 -6.70 -9.66 7.43
C VAL A 262 -7.48 -10.91 7.84
N LEU A 263 -8.70 -11.11 7.33
CA LEU A 263 -9.50 -12.31 7.62
C LEU A 263 -8.97 -13.55 6.91
N ALA A 264 -8.41 -13.40 5.70
CA ALA A 264 -7.70 -14.49 5.03
C ALA A 264 -6.54 -15.01 5.87
N ALA A 265 -5.76 -14.11 6.47
CA ALA A 265 -4.65 -14.48 7.36
C ALA A 265 -5.13 -15.18 8.65
N GLU A 266 -6.22 -14.70 9.25
CA GLU A 266 -6.75 -15.25 10.51
C GLU A 266 -7.38 -16.63 10.35
N HIS A 267 -8.17 -16.84 9.29
CA HIS A 267 -9.03 -18.02 9.13
C HIS A 267 -8.54 -19.02 8.09
N ASP A 268 -7.36 -18.78 7.53
CA ASP A 268 -6.82 -19.56 6.42
C ASP A 268 -7.80 -19.67 5.22
N LEU A 269 -8.47 -18.56 4.86
CA LEU A 269 -9.51 -18.54 3.82
C LEU A 269 -8.98 -18.91 2.44
N ASP A 270 -9.77 -19.60 1.63
CA ASP A 270 -9.44 -19.85 0.22
C ASP A 270 -9.88 -18.68 -0.69
N GLU A 271 -9.60 -18.78 -1.99
CA GLU A 271 -9.95 -17.73 -2.95
C GLU A 271 -11.46 -17.46 -2.99
N ALA A 272 -12.30 -18.50 -2.92
CA ALA A 272 -13.74 -18.35 -2.98
C ALA A 272 -14.28 -17.61 -1.75
N ASP A 273 -13.78 -17.95 -0.56
CA ASP A 273 -14.11 -17.25 0.68
C ASP A 273 -13.66 -15.79 0.62
N VAL A 274 -12.45 -15.51 0.13
CA VAL A 274 -11.94 -14.14 -0.06
C VAL A 274 -12.80 -13.33 -1.03
N GLN A 275 -13.22 -13.93 -2.14
CA GLN A 275 -14.14 -13.28 -3.10
C GLN A 275 -15.44 -12.84 -2.42
N THR A 276 -15.98 -13.63 -1.49
CA THR A 276 -17.23 -13.25 -0.80
C THR A 276 -17.11 -11.97 0.02
N ILE A 277 -15.93 -11.69 0.59
CA ILE A 277 -15.64 -10.44 1.31
C ILE A 277 -15.46 -9.29 0.32
N LEU A 278 -14.78 -9.54 -0.80
CA LEU A 278 -14.56 -8.55 -1.85
C LEU A 278 -15.85 -8.11 -2.55
N PHE A 279 -16.86 -8.98 -2.63
CA PHE A 279 -18.20 -8.68 -3.15
C PHE A 279 -19.13 -7.99 -2.13
N GLU A 280 -18.68 -7.70 -0.90
CA GLU A 280 -19.53 -7.05 0.09
C GLU A 280 -19.86 -5.59 -0.32
N GLU A 281 -21.16 -5.29 -0.42
CA GLU A 281 -21.69 -3.96 -0.78
C GLU A 281 -22.32 -3.25 0.43
N SER A 282 -22.54 -3.95 1.55
CA SER A 282 -23.11 -3.38 2.77
C SER A 282 -22.05 -3.10 3.83
N ALA A 283 -21.91 -1.82 4.19
CA ALA A 283 -21.05 -1.37 5.28
C ALA A 283 -21.41 -2.01 6.64
N ASP A 284 -22.69 -2.30 6.88
CA ASP A 284 -23.20 -2.88 8.14
C ASP A 284 -22.59 -4.25 8.46
N ASN A 285 -22.07 -4.93 7.44
CA ASN A 285 -21.41 -6.22 7.61
C ASN A 285 -20.01 -6.09 8.21
N PHE A 286 -19.35 -4.92 8.08
CA PHE A 286 -18.08 -4.60 8.73
C PHE A 286 -18.32 -3.99 10.11
N ARG A 287 -18.08 -4.78 11.16
CA ARG A 287 -18.33 -4.36 12.55
C ARG A 287 -17.04 -4.27 13.34
N PHE A 288 -16.67 -3.05 13.66
CA PHE A 288 -15.53 -2.75 14.51
C PHE A 288 -15.97 -2.70 15.97
N ARG A 289 -15.41 -3.58 16.80
CA ARG A 289 -15.66 -3.65 18.24
C ARG A 289 -14.40 -3.28 19.02
N LYS A 290 -14.50 -3.22 20.35
CA LYS A 290 -13.36 -2.86 21.18
C LYS A 290 -12.14 -3.77 20.99
N GLU A 291 -12.36 -5.08 20.92
CA GLU A 291 -11.29 -6.11 20.92
C GLU A 291 -11.24 -6.92 19.62
N SER A 292 -12.04 -6.57 18.60
CA SER A 292 -12.14 -7.37 17.38
C SER A 292 -12.74 -6.59 16.21
N LEU A 293 -12.31 -6.92 14.99
CA LEU A 293 -13.05 -6.66 13.76
C LEU A 293 -13.89 -7.90 13.41
N ALA A 294 -15.10 -7.70 12.88
CA ALA A 294 -15.91 -8.76 12.30
C ALA A 294 -16.41 -8.39 10.91
N TRP A 295 -16.43 -9.38 10.01
CA TRP A 295 -17.22 -9.33 8.78
C TRP A 295 -18.16 -10.53 8.79
N ARG A 296 -19.47 -10.28 8.78
CA ARG A 296 -20.51 -11.32 8.97
C ARG A 296 -20.16 -12.24 10.16
N ASP A 297 -19.94 -13.53 9.94
CA ASP A 297 -19.63 -14.51 10.99
C ASP A 297 -18.12 -14.66 11.26
N LEU A 298 -17.26 -14.09 10.40
CA LEU A 298 -15.82 -14.10 10.57
C LEU A 298 -15.37 -12.98 11.50
N THR A 299 -14.46 -13.29 12.40
CA THR A 299 -13.94 -12.35 13.40
C THR A 299 -12.44 -12.46 13.54
N ILE A 300 -11.75 -11.34 13.71
CA ILE A 300 -10.31 -11.28 14.01
C ILE A 300 -10.10 -10.48 15.29
N SER A 301 -9.24 -10.97 16.16
CA SER A 301 -8.85 -10.28 17.39
C SER A 301 -8.09 -8.98 17.10
N LEU A 302 -8.06 -8.05 18.05
CA LEU A 302 -7.27 -6.81 17.92
C LEU A 302 -5.78 -7.11 17.67
N ASP A 303 -5.21 -8.08 18.38
CA ASP A 303 -3.81 -8.48 18.22
C ASP A 303 -3.55 -9.11 16.84
N GLY A 304 -4.44 -10.00 16.38
CA GLY A 304 -4.37 -10.60 15.05
C GLY A 304 -4.50 -9.56 13.94
N LEU A 305 -5.38 -8.57 14.13
CA LEU A 305 -5.57 -7.46 13.21
C LEU A 305 -4.30 -6.59 13.10
N GLN A 306 -3.72 -6.20 14.23
CA GLN A 306 -2.46 -5.44 14.26
C GLN A 306 -1.36 -6.22 13.53
N HIS A 307 -1.22 -7.52 13.84
CA HIS A 307 -0.24 -8.37 13.19
C HIS A 307 -0.45 -8.47 11.66
N ALA A 308 -1.68 -8.67 11.20
CA ALA A 308 -1.99 -8.79 9.78
C ALA A 308 -1.77 -7.47 9.02
N ARG A 309 -2.10 -6.32 9.63
CA ARG A 309 -1.81 -4.98 9.09
C ARG A 309 -0.31 -4.69 9.04
N GLU A 310 0.44 -5.15 10.02
CA GLU A 310 1.91 -4.98 10.05
C GLU A 310 2.66 -5.93 9.11
N THR A 311 2.12 -7.10 8.78
CA THR A 311 2.91 -8.13 8.09
C THR A 311 2.44 -8.46 6.68
N LEU A 312 1.14 -8.29 6.40
CA LEU A 312 0.51 -8.73 5.15
C LEU A 312 -0.11 -7.56 4.39
N VAL A 313 -1.14 -6.91 4.92
CA VAL A 313 -1.87 -5.85 4.19
C VAL A 313 -1.35 -4.51 4.66
N ARG A 314 -0.72 -3.70 3.79
CA ARG A 314 0.03 -2.50 4.23
C ARG A 314 -0.74 -1.18 4.13
N SER A 315 -0.95 -0.68 2.92
CA SER A 315 -1.55 0.64 2.69
C SER A 315 -2.14 0.70 1.28
N PHE A 316 -2.85 1.78 0.97
CA PHE A 316 -3.26 2.08 -0.39
C PHE A 316 -2.94 3.51 -0.79
N GLY A 317 -2.57 3.70 -2.06
CA GLY A 317 -2.38 5.04 -2.62
C GLY A 317 -3.70 5.73 -2.95
N SER A 318 -3.91 6.94 -2.46
CA SER A 318 -5.06 7.80 -2.77
C SER A 318 -4.63 9.22 -3.14
N CYS A 319 -5.21 9.79 -4.20
CA CYS A 319 -4.95 11.20 -4.55
C CYS A 319 -5.65 12.20 -3.62
N SER A 320 -6.58 11.73 -2.79
CA SER A 320 -7.32 12.53 -1.80
C SER A 320 -7.19 11.87 -0.41
N PHE A 321 -6.79 12.65 0.59
CA PHE A 321 -6.78 12.21 1.98
C PHE A 321 -8.16 12.36 2.62
N GLU A 322 -8.85 13.45 2.31
CA GLU A 322 -10.15 13.82 2.88
C GLU A 322 -11.27 12.90 2.40
N GLU A 323 -11.27 12.49 1.13
CA GLU A 323 -12.39 11.75 0.54
C GLU A 323 -12.64 10.36 1.18
N PRO A 324 -11.61 9.51 1.42
CA PRO A 324 -11.80 8.29 2.21
C PRO A 324 -12.32 8.57 3.63
N ILE A 325 -11.88 9.67 4.26
CA ILE A 325 -12.30 10.05 5.61
C ILE A 325 -13.76 10.49 5.62
N ASP A 326 -14.17 11.32 4.67
CA ASP A 326 -15.53 11.80 4.54
C ASP A 326 -16.50 10.64 4.31
N HIS A 327 -16.13 9.66 3.47
CA HIS A 327 -16.93 8.46 3.32
C HIS A 327 -16.97 7.56 4.56
N LEU A 328 -15.92 7.54 5.40
CA LEU A 328 -15.99 6.84 6.68
C LEU A 328 -16.92 7.57 7.67
N ARG A 329 -16.95 8.90 7.65
CA ARG A 329 -17.88 9.72 8.44
C ARG A 329 -19.33 9.52 7.98
N ASP A 330 -19.57 9.43 6.68
CA ASP A 330 -20.90 9.12 6.11
C ASP A 330 -21.43 7.76 6.57
N LEU A 331 -20.53 6.82 6.87
CA LEU A 331 -20.84 5.50 7.45
C LEU A 331 -20.87 5.49 8.98
N GLU A 332 -20.75 6.64 9.64
CA GLU A 332 -20.69 6.80 11.10
C GLU A 332 -19.56 5.98 11.77
N LEU A 333 -18.44 5.76 11.06
CA LEU A 333 -17.26 5.07 11.57
C LEU A 333 -16.23 6.01 12.21
N LEU A 334 -16.23 7.29 11.85
CA LEU A 334 -15.35 8.33 12.40
C LEU A 334 -16.15 9.43 13.11
#